data_AF-A0A6J4GWL6-F1
#
_entry.id   AF-A0A6J4GWL6-F1
#
_cell.length_a   1.000
_cell.length_b   1.000
_cell.length_c   1.000
_cell.angle_alpha   90.00
_cell.angle_beta   90.00
_cell.angle_gamma   90.00
#
_symmetry.space_group_name_H-M   'P 1'
#
loop_
_entity.id
_entity.type
_entity.pdbx_description
1 polymer ?
#
loop_
_entity_poly.entity_id
_entity_poly.type
_entity_poly.pdbx_seq_one_letter_code
_entity_poly.pdbx_strand_id
1 'polypeptide(L)'
;MKTTLTLLFSLSIFNVFSQTEAQVFQYTYEMSKEYHNKPAYSFKTKKYVPEKLFITSKCSADVLQKSANVLAQNAVLSIREKDRNQVDVMFDAQFPPEYNCESFGLVKLQSVGSNLYNSKNKKIELSDSSFLNLGGKFKEDSNTALEYQTINKQSITLDNKDVKLKGSISYELSFLTDYSILKLNKSNVGSTIEINGLKYQLVEVYNNKVILKKENKSTLENNIKLLIFNKNKELLVYEEDSSNSLIYSQACGQEYFDFISKNKNYTFEEYKKQLSLKDIVTKESLFIVLQGVGDIENDFILYEPKYELKKQFDVKLKG
;
A
#
# COMPACT_ATOMS: atom_id res chain seq x y z
N MET A 1 -5.80 16.44 -30.68
CA MET A 1 -5.00 16.40 -29.43
C MET A 1 -5.75 15.60 -28.40
N LYS A 2 -5.29 14.38 -28.09
CA LYS A 2 -5.83 13.56 -27.00
C LYS A 2 -4.95 13.84 -25.77
N THR A 3 -5.49 14.54 -24.80
CA THR A 3 -4.85 14.76 -23.50
C THR A 3 -4.99 13.49 -22.68
N THR A 4 -3.93 12.70 -22.64
CA THR A 4 -3.78 11.57 -21.71
C THR A 4 -3.57 12.16 -20.31
N LEU A 5 -4.62 12.15 -19.49
CA LEU A 5 -4.51 12.54 -18.09
C LEU A 5 -3.92 11.36 -17.30
N THR A 6 -2.59 11.27 -17.30
CA THR A 6 -1.87 10.32 -16.45
C THR A 6 -1.88 10.86 -15.02
N LEU A 7 -2.89 10.48 -14.23
CA LEU A 7 -2.91 10.75 -12.79
C LEU A 7 -2.53 9.47 -12.02
N LEU A 8 -1.24 9.36 -11.71
CA LEU A 8 -0.70 8.45 -10.71
C LEU A 8 -1.12 8.96 -9.33
N PHE A 9 -2.11 8.37 -8.66
CA PHE A 9 -2.32 8.62 -7.24
C PHE A 9 -2.83 7.38 -6.50
N SER A 10 -1.99 6.91 -5.56
CA SER A 10 -2.40 6.13 -4.40
C SER A 10 -3.37 6.97 -3.56
N LEU A 11 -4.64 6.61 -3.60
CA LEU A 11 -5.68 7.28 -2.85
C LEU A 11 -5.65 6.83 -1.37
N SER A 12 -4.78 7.46 -0.58
CA SER A 12 -5.09 7.76 0.82
C SER A 12 -6.03 8.98 0.79
N ILE A 13 -7.31 8.73 0.52
CA ILE A 13 -8.37 9.74 0.47
C ILE A 13 -8.46 10.31 1.89
N PHE A 14 -7.85 11.48 2.12
CA PHE A 14 -8.38 12.56 2.97
C PHE A 14 -7.39 13.71 3.28
N ASN A 15 -6.11 13.69 2.86
CA ASN A 15 -5.17 14.69 3.43
C ASN A 15 -4.18 15.44 2.53
N VAL A 16 -4.35 15.53 1.19
CA VAL A 16 -3.42 16.35 0.37
C VAL A 16 -4.08 17.37 -0.57
N PHE A 17 -5.36 17.21 -0.92
CA PHE A 17 -6.19 18.29 -1.47
C PHE A 17 -7.60 18.12 -0.90
N SER A 18 -8.20 19.18 -0.35
CA SER A 18 -9.56 19.13 0.21
C SER A 18 -10.59 18.98 -0.93
N GLN A 19 -10.71 17.77 -1.48
CA GLN A 19 -11.73 17.47 -2.47
C GLN A 19 -13.10 17.49 -1.79
N THR A 20 -14.06 18.20 -2.37
CA THR A 20 -15.44 18.17 -1.90
C THR A 20 -16.06 16.81 -2.18
N GLU A 21 -17.10 16.44 -1.43
CA GLU A 21 -17.86 15.21 -1.67
C GLU A 21 -18.32 15.10 -3.14
N ALA A 22 -18.77 16.21 -3.73
CA ALA A 22 -19.18 16.28 -5.13
C ALA A 22 -18.02 15.99 -6.09
N GLN A 23 -16.81 16.46 -5.80
CA GLN A 23 -15.62 16.18 -6.61
C GLN A 23 -15.21 14.72 -6.52
N VAL A 24 -15.23 14.12 -5.32
CA VAL A 24 -14.98 12.69 -5.14
C VAL A 24 -16.01 11.86 -5.90
N PHE A 25 -17.28 12.23 -5.80
CA PHE A 25 -18.36 11.54 -6.48
C PHE A 25 -18.24 11.61 -8.01
N GLN A 26 -17.98 12.80 -8.57
CA GLN A 26 -17.72 12.98 -10.00
C GLN A 26 -16.51 12.17 -10.47
N TYR A 27 -15.42 12.20 -9.70
CA TYR A 27 -14.21 11.46 -10.03
C TYR A 27 -14.46 9.96 -10.10
N THR A 28 -15.15 9.40 -9.09
CA THR A 28 -15.48 7.97 -9.05
C THR A 28 -16.39 7.54 -10.20
N TYR A 29 -17.33 8.40 -10.60
CA TYR A 29 -18.13 8.20 -11.82
C TYR A 29 -17.26 8.12 -13.08
N GLU A 30 -16.31 9.04 -13.28
CA GLU A 30 -15.43 8.98 -14.45
C GLU A 30 -14.56 7.72 -14.45
N MET A 31 -14.00 7.34 -13.29
CA MET A 31 -13.23 6.11 -13.14
C MET A 31 -14.07 4.85 -13.40
N SER A 32 -15.34 4.84 -12.98
CA SER A 32 -16.22 3.69 -13.13
C SER A 32 -16.47 3.30 -14.60
N LYS A 33 -16.36 4.26 -15.53
CA LYS A 33 -16.43 3.99 -16.99
C LYS A 33 -15.24 3.17 -17.50
N GLU A 34 -14.10 3.19 -16.80
CA GLU A 34 -12.93 2.41 -17.16
C GLU A 34 -13.10 0.92 -16.83
N TYR A 35 -14.13 0.53 -16.08
CA TYR A 35 -14.40 -0.87 -15.79
C TYR A 35 -14.60 -1.69 -17.08
N HIS A 36 -15.51 -1.23 -17.95
CA HIS A 36 -15.81 -1.90 -19.22
C HIS A 36 -14.91 -1.47 -20.38
N ASN A 37 -14.28 -0.30 -20.28
CA ASN A 37 -13.34 0.15 -21.29
C ASN A 37 -11.96 -0.47 -21.06
N LYS A 38 -11.26 -0.79 -22.14
CA LYS A 38 -9.86 -1.24 -22.09
C LYS A 38 -8.98 -0.05 -22.46
N PRO A 39 -8.27 0.58 -21.51
CA PRO A 39 -7.22 1.51 -21.87
C PRO A 39 -6.12 0.75 -22.62
N ALA A 40 -5.68 1.29 -23.74
CA ALA A 40 -4.54 0.74 -24.48
C ALA A 40 -3.25 1.25 -23.82
N TYR A 41 -2.67 0.47 -22.92
CA TYR A 41 -1.35 0.75 -22.38
C TYR A 41 -0.27 0.23 -23.33
N SER A 42 0.76 1.03 -23.55
CA SER A 42 2.02 0.50 -24.08
C SER A 42 2.68 -0.36 -23.01
N PHE A 43 3.18 -1.53 -23.37
CA PHE A 43 3.89 -2.43 -22.47
C PHE A 43 5.11 -3.04 -23.15
N LYS A 44 6.08 -3.44 -22.34
CA LYS A 44 7.28 -4.18 -22.74
C LYS A 44 7.15 -5.63 -22.31
N THR A 45 7.97 -6.49 -22.93
CA THR A 45 8.14 -7.88 -22.53
C THR A 45 9.52 -8.05 -21.90
N LYS A 46 9.60 -8.83 -20.83
CA LYS A 46 10.88 -9.17 -20.20
C LYS A 46 10.92 -10.61 -19.74
N LYS A 47 12.11 -11.17 -19.63
CA LYS A 47 12.30 -12.50 -19.06
C LYS A 47 11.85 -12.51 -17.60
N TYR A 48 11.02 -13.49 -17.25
CA TYR A 48 10.62 -13.72 -15.86
C TYR A 48 11.77 -14.34 -15.06
N VAL A 49 12.19 -13.64 -14.00
CA VAL A 49 13.27 -14.05 -13.08
C VAL A 49 12.75 -13.90 -11.65
N PRO A 50 12.13 -14.95 -11.06
CA PRO A 50 11.49 -14.89 -9.74
C PRO A 50 12.40 -14.35 -8.64
N GLU A 51 13.68 -14.71 -8.66
CA GLU A 51 14.67 -14.38 -7.62
C GLU A 51 14.96 -12.87 -7.56
N LYS A 52 14.69 -12.14 -8.66
CA LYS A 52 14.80 -10.67 -8.71
C LYS A 52 13.51 -9.96 -8.32
N LEU A 53 12.39 -10.67 -8.28
CA LEU A 53 11.06 -10.12 -7.99
C LEU A 53 10.65 -10.36 -6.54
N PHE A 54 10.95 -11.54 -6.02
CA PHE A 54 10.57 -11.98 -4.68
C PHE A 54 11.80 -11.93 -3.76
N ILE A 55 12.30 -10.72 -3.53
CA ILE A 55 13.45 -10.48 -2.65
C ILE A 55 12.95 -10.43 -1.21
N THR A 56 13.45 -11.32 -0.37
CA THR A 56 13.13 -11.39 1.07
C THR A 56 14.35 -11.03 1.92
N SER A 57 14.13 -10.82 3.22
CA SER A 57 15.22 -10.57 4.16
C SER A 57 16.19 -11.75 4.19
N LYS A 58 17.48 -11.42 4.13
CA LYS A 58 18.57 -12.39 4.25
C LYS A 58 18.99 -12.63 5.70
N CYS A 59 18.46 -11.85 6.64
CA CYS A 59 18.76 -11.98 8.05
C CYS A 59 18.03 -13.19 8.65
N SER A 60 18.67 -13.87 9.60
CA SER A 60 18.00 -14.90 10.39
C SER A 60 16.94 -14.27 11.31
N ALA A 61 15.93 -15.06 11.69
CA ALA A 61 14.86 -14.61 12.57
C ALA A 61 15.39 -14.02 13.90
N ASP A 62 16.44 -14.61 14.49
CA ASP A 62 17.06 -14.11 15.72
C ASP A 62 17.69 -12.72 15.54
N VAL A 63 18.37 -12.50 14.40
CA VAL A 63 18.95 -11.18 14.07
C VAL A 63 17.84 -10.16 13.88
N LEU A 64 16.77 -10.51 13.17
CA LEU A 64 15.61 -9.63 12.98
C LEU A 64 14.94 -9.27 14.31
N GLN A 65 14.72 -10.26 15.18
CA GLN A 65 14.10 -10.07 16.48
C GLN A 65 14.95 -9.21 17.42
N LYS A 66 16.27 -9.44 17.46
CA LYS A 66 17.22 -8.61 18.21
C LYS A 66 17.23 -7.18 17.67
N SER A 67 17.26 -7.04 16.35
CA SER A 67 17.28 -5.74 15.68
C SER A 67 16.02 -4.92 15.96
N ALA A 68 14.85 -5.56 15.96
CA ALA A 68 13.59 -4.93 16.35
C ALA A 68 13.61 -4.42 17.79
N ASN A 69 14.18 -5.20 18.73
CA ASN A 69 14.27 -4.81 20.13
C ASN A 69 15.22 -3.62 20.32
N VAL A 70 16.40 -3.64 19.68
CA VAL A 70 17.38 -2.54 19.77
C VAL A 70 16.81 -1.27 19.12
N LEU A 71 16.17 -1.39 17.95
CA LEU A 71 15.52 -0.28 17.28
C LEU A 71 14.44 0.36 18.18
N ALA A 72 13.59 -0.47 18.80
CA ALA A 72 12.55 0.01 19.71
C ALA A 72 13.12 0.77 20.92
N GLN A 73 14.26 0.33 21.46
CA GLN A 73 14.95 1.00 22.57
C GLN A 73 15.57 2.35 22.15
N ASN A 74 16.06 2.42 20.92
CA ASN A 74 16.73 3.61 20.37
C ASN A 74 15.75 4.59 19.68
N ALA A 75 14.47 4.25 19.61
CA ALA A 75 13.48 5.07 18.95
C ALA A 75 13.24 6.38 19.69
N VAL A 76 13.19 7.48 18.95
CA VAL A 76 12.93 8.83 19.46
C VAL A 76 11.82 9.46 18.64
N LEU A 77 10.96 10.21 19.33
CA LEU A 77 10.01 11.12 18.70
C LEU A 77 10.49 12.56 18.84
N SER A 78 10.40 13.31 17.75
CA SER A 78 10.60 14.76 17.74
C SER A 78 9.44 15.46 17.04
N ILE A 79 9.20 16.73 17.39
CA ILE A 79 8.18 17.56 16.77
C ILE A 79 8.88 18.62 15.92
N ARG A 80 8.43 18.80 14.69
CA ARG A 80 8.88 19.87 13.80
C ARG A 80 7.68 20.72 13.40
N GLU A 81 7.89 22.03 13.36
CA GLU A 81 6.88 22.94 12.82
C GLU A 81 6.77 22.70 11.30
N LYS A 82 5.54 22.58 10.80
CA LYS A 82 5.28 22.41 9.37
C LYS A 82 4.61 23.65 8.80
N ASP A 83 3.34 23.87 9.16
CA ASP A 83 2.47 24.93 8.64
C ASP A 83 1.55 25.50 9.75
N ARG A 84 0.77 26.55 9.43
CA ARG A 84 -0.05 27.31 10.41
C ARG A 84 -1.00 26.47 11.29
N ASN A 85 -1.40 25.27 10.86
CA ASN A 85 -2.39 24.45 11.55
C ASN A 85 -1.89 23.03 11.90
N GLN A 86 -0.64 22.69 11.58
CA GLN A 86 -0.15 21.32 11.65
C GLN A 86 1.31 21.27 12.11
N VAL A 87 1.66 20.23 12.86
CA VAL A 87 3.05 19.89 13.18
C VAL A 87 3.38 18.51 12.63
N ASP A 88 4.66 18.33 12.30
CA ASP A 88 5.23 17.04 11.97
C ASP A 88 5.67 16.33 13.24
N VAL A 89 5.28 15.07 13.35
CA VAL A 89 5.80 14.13 14.33
C VAL A 89 6.77 13.20 13.61
N MET A 90 8.04 13.32 13.95
CA MET A 90 9.12 12.53 13.36
C MET A 90 9.51 11.41 14.31
N PHE A 91 9.42 10.18 13.81
CA PHE A 91 10.05 9.01 14.40
C PHE A 91 11.43 8.84 13.79
N ASP A 92 12.43 8.65 14.64
CA ASP A 92 13.80 8.35 14.25
C ASP A 92 14.31 7.17 15.06
N ALA A 93 14.90 6.18 14.41
CA ALA A 93 15.56 5.07 15.08
C ALA A 93 16.73 4.51 14.27
N GLN A 94 17.63 3.84 14.97
CA GLN A 94 18.79 3.17 14.40
C GLN A 94 18.71 1.67 14.67
N PHE A 95 18.96 0.89 13.62
CA PHE A 95 19.19 -0.55 13.74
C PHE A 95 20.59 -0.84 14.30
N PRO A 96 20.79 -1.97 15.01
CA PRO A 96 22.13 -2.35 15.43
C PRO A 96 23.04 -2.62 14.21
N PRO A 97 24.36 -2.42 14.32
CA PRO A 97 25.31 -2.67 13.23
C PRO A 97 25.25 -4.10 12.64
N GLU A 98 24.78 -5.08 13.42
CA GLU A 98 24.61 -6.46 12.95
C GLU A 98 23.46 -6.62 11.94
N TYR A 99 22.55 -5.65 11.85
CA TYR A 99 21.52 -5.58 10.82
C TYR A 99 22.13 -5.00 9.52
N ASN A 100 22.94 -5.82 8.84
CA ASN A 100 23.68 -5.43 7.64
C ASN A 100 23.52 -6.43 6.48
N CYS A 101 22.61 -7.39 6.63
CA CYS A 101 22.36 -8.45 5.65
C CYS A 101 21.60 -7.96 4.41
N GLU A 102 21.04 -6.76 4.43
CA GLU A 102 20.12 -6.26 3.41
C GLU A 102 20.28 -4.78 3.08
N SER A 103 19.95 -4.43 1.83
CA SER A 103 20.29 -3.15 1.18
C SER A 103 19.20 -2.07 1.28
N PHE A 104 18.38 -2.07 2.35
CA PHE A 104 17.12 -1.31 2.52
C PHE A 104 15.87 -1.93 1.86
N GLY A 105 14.69 -1.53 2.33
CA GLY A 105 13.40 -1.79 1.68
C GLY A 105 12.62 -3.02 2.15
N LEU A 106 13.16 -3.81 3.09
CA LEU A 106 12.55 -5.04 3.59
C LEU A 106 11.92 -4.86 4.98
N VAL A 107 11.60 -3.62 5.34
CA VAL A 107 11.06 -3.22 6.64
C VAL A 107 9.77 -2.43 6.43
N LYS A 108 8.77 -2.71 7.24
CA LYS A 108 7.54 -1.93 7.35
C LYS A 108 7.38 -1.43 8.77
N LEU A 109 7.15 -0.13 8.91
CA LEU A 109 6.88 0.55 10.18
C LEU A 109 5.55 1.29 10.09
N GLN A 110 4.60 0.94 10.95
CA GLN A 110 3.28 1.55 11.00
C GLN A 110 2.99 2.09 12.40
N SER A 111 2.31 3.23 12.48
CA SER A 111 1.70 3.69 13.72
C SER A 111 0.41 2.89 13.91
N VAL A 112 0.27 2.20 15.04
CA VAL A 112 -0.93 1.40 15.38
C VAL A 112 -1.83 2.11 16.40
N GLY A 113 -1.33 3.18 17.02
CA GLY A 113 -2.11 4.01 17.93
C GLY A 113 -1.34 5.23 18.42
N SER A 114 -2.06 6.25 18.87
CA SER A 114 -1.45 7.43 19.49
C SER A 114 -2.21 7.84 20.75
N ASN A 115 -1.44 8.27 21.74
CA ASN A 115 -1.94 8.91 22.94
C ASN A 115 -1.21 10.24 23.14
N LEU A 116 -1.38 11.15 22.18
CA LEU A 116 -0.78 12.48 22.18
C LEU A 116 -1.78 13.51 22.69
N TYR A 117 -1.28 14.47 23.46
CA TYR A 117 -2.04 15.59 23.99
C TYR A 117 -1.30 16.90 23.75
N ASN A 118 -2.04 17.96 23.43
CA ASN A 118 -1.47 19.29 23.34
C ASN A 118 -1.38 19.98 24.72
N SER A 119 -0.88 21.22 24.76
CA SER A 119 -0.77 22.03 25.97
C SER A 119 -2.10 22.29 26.70
N LYS A 120 -3.23 22.11 26.01
CA LYS A 120 -4.59 22.24 26.57
C LYS A 120 -5.18 20.90 27.00
N ASN A 121 -4.37 19.83 27.06
CA ASN A 121 -4.81 18.46 27.34
C ASN A 121 -5.86 17.92 26.36
N LYS A 122 -5.95 18.48 25.14
CA LYS A 122 -6.80 17.91 24.08
C LYS A 122 -6.04 16.78 23.40
N LYS A 123 -6.68 15.62 23.24
CA LYS A 123 -6.14 14.49 22.48
C LYS A 123 -5.93 14.89 21.01
N ILE A 124 -4.77 14.53 20.46
CA ILE A 124 -4.37 14.86 19.10
C ILE A 124 -4.33 13.58 18.26
N GLU A 125 -5.01 13.63 17.11
CA GLU A 125 -5.01 12.58 16.11
C GLU A 125 -3.90 12.83 15.08
N LEU A 126 -3.38 11.75 14.51
CA LEU A 126 -2.38 11.79 13.45
C LEU A 126 -3.01 11.37 12.13
N SER A 127 -2.57 11.99 11.03
CA SER A 127 -2.90 11.53 9.69
C SER A 127 -2.12 10.26 9.34
N ASP A 128 -2.74 9.39 8.54
CA ASP A 128 -2.10 8.17 8.03
C ASP A 128 -1.03 8.42 6.95
N SER A 129 -0.81 9.68 6.55
CA SER A 129 0.21 10.04 5.57
C SER A 129 1.59 9.86 6.19
N SER A 130 2.25 8.74 5.87
CA SER A 130 3.52 8.42 6.48
C SER A 130 4.55 8.00 5.45
N PHE A 131 5.46 8.92 5.18
CA PHE A 131 6.64 8.64 4.40
C PHE A 131 7.63 7.89 5.30
N LEU A 132 8.05 6.70 4.86
CA LEU A 132 9.07 5.90 5.53
C LEU A 132 10.37 6.03 4.76
N ASN A 133 11.38 6.58 5.42
CA ASN A 133 12.73 6.69 4.90
C ASN A 133 13.62 5.63 5.54
N LEU A 134 14.38 4.93 4.72
CA LEU A 134 15.46 4.06 5.15
C LEU A 134 16.77 4.69 4.67
N GLY A 135 17.76 4.71 5.56
CA GLY A 135 19.08 5.25 5.29
C GLY A 135 20.10 4.59 6.18
N GLY A 136 21.29 5.17 6.28
CA GLY A 136 22.32 4.64 7.15
C GLY A 136 23.56 5.51 7.15
N LYS A 137 24.48 5.19 8.05
CA LYS A 137 25.83 5.76 8.05
C LYS A 137 26.76 4.81 7.32
N PHE A 138 27.50 5.32 6.34
CA PHE A 138 28.57 4.57 5.69
C PHE A 138 29.78 4.46 6.61
N LYS A 139 30.53 3.36 6.48
CA LYS A 139 31.84 3.24 7.15
C LYS A 139 32.79 4.31 6.61
N GLU A 140 33.69 4.81 7.45
CA GLU A 140 34.62 5.89 7.08
C GLU A 140 35.48 5.56 5.84
N ASP A 141 35.75 4.27 5.62
CA ASP A 141 36.58 3.73 4.54
C ASP A 141 35.77 3.10 3.40
N SER A 142 34.44 3.27 3.34
CA SER A 142 33.60 2.62 2.33
C SER A 142 32.42 3.46 1.87
N ASN A 143 32.19 3.52 0.55
CA ASN A 143 31.00 4.13 -0.05
C ASN A 143 29.87 3.12 -0.33
N THR A 144 30.05 1.86 0.06
CA THR A 144 29.09 0.78 -0.21
C THR A 144 28.70 0.00 1.06
N ALA A 145 29.58 -0.04 2.07
CA ALA A 145 29.31 -0.69 3.33
C ALA A 145 28.77 0.29 4.36
N LEU A 146 27.62 -0.05 4.94
CA LEU A 146 27.04 0.71 6.04
C LEU A 146 27.65 0.25 7.37
N GLU A 147 27.92 1.22 8.24
CA GLU A 147 28.21 1.01 9.66
C GLU A 147 26.92 0.63 10.40
N TYR A 148 25.82 1.31 10.09
CA TYR A 148 24.48 0.98 10.59
C TYR A 148 23.39 1.56 9.69
N GLN A 149 22.18 1.02 9.82
CA GLN A 149 20.99 1.49 9.13
C GLN A 149 20.11 2.34 10.07
N THR A 150 19.38 3.28 9.48
CA THR A 150 18.42 4.15 10.16
C THR A 150 17.06 4.06 9.48
N ILE A 151 16.03 4.31 10.28
CA ILE A 151 14.65 4.41 9.82
C ILE A 151 14.07 5.73 10.34
N ASN A 152 13.41 6.45 9.45
CA ASN A 152 12.71 7.69 9.79
C ASN A 152 11.28 7.62 9.26
N LYS A 153 10.30 8.00 10.08
CA LYS A 153 8.89 8.06 9.68
C LYS A 153 8.30 9.39 10.08
N GLN A 154 7.72 10.09 9.11
CA GLN A 154 6.95 11.31 9.36
C GLN A 154 5.47 10.97 9.55
N SER A 155 4.80 11.66 10.46
CA SER A 155 3.34 11.69 10.60
C SER A 155 2.92 13.13 10.87
N ILE A 156 1.69 13.51 10.51
CA ILE A 156 1.23 14.90 10.66
C ILE A 156 0.05 14.91 11.63
N THR A 157 -0.05 15.92 12.48
CA THR A 157 -1.22 16.08 13.33
C THR A 157 -2.43 16.60 12.57
N LEU A 158 -3.62 16.11 12.92
CA LEU A 158 -4.89 16.68 12.45
C LEU A 158 -5.26 17.91 13.29
N ASP A 159 -5.39 19.06 12.61
CA ASP A 159 -5.85 20.34 13.19
C ASP A 159 -5.14 20.76 14.50
N ASN A 160 -3.83 20.59 14.56
CA ASN A 160 -3.01 21.00 15.70
C ASN A 160 -1.67 21.62 15.28
N LYS A 161 -1.45 22.88 15.65
CA LYS A 161 -0.16 23.58 15.47
C LYS A 161 0.73 23.60 16.72
N ASP A 162 0.26 22.99 17.81
CA ASP A 162 0.99 23.03 19.07
C ASP A 162 2.19 22.10 19.00
N VAL A 163 3.39 22.67 19.12
CA VAL A 163 4.66 21.94 19.15
C VAL A 163 4.94 21.29 20.50
N LYS A 164 4.24 21.72 21.57
CA LYS A 164 4.38 21.17 22.93
C LYS A 164 3.43 20.01 23.14
N LEU A 165 3.56 18.99 22.30
CA LEU A 165 2.85 17.74 22.48
C LEU A 165 3.46 16.92 23.62
N LYS A 166 2.63 16.15 24.31
CA LYS A 166 3.05 15.18 25.33
C LYS A 166 2.36 13.86 25.08
N GLY A 167 3.00 12.76 25.52
CA GLY A 167 2.42 11.43 25.45
C GLY A 167 3.28 10.46 24.65
N SER A 168 2.62 9.56 23.91
CA SER A 168 3.31 8.46 23.22
C SER A 168 2.58 8.02 21.95
N ILE A 169 3.32 7.32 21.10
CA ILE A 169 2.80 6.67 19.89
C ILE A 169 3.24 5.21 19.91
N SER A 170 2.30 4.33 19.63
CA SER A 170 2.52 2.89 19.50
C SER A 170 2.83 2.57 18.04
N TYR A 171 3.94 1.88 17.80
CA TYR A 171 4.36 1.45 16.48
C TYR A 171 4.40 -0.08 16.37
N GLU A 172 4.16 -0.59 15.15
CA GLU A 172 4.45 -1.96 14.75
C GLU A 172 5.55 -1.96 13.69
N LEU A 173 6.67 -2.61 14.01
CA LEU A 173 7.75 -2.94 13.07
C LEU A 173 7.56 -4.37 12.58
N SER A 174 7.78 -4.61 11.28
CA SER A 174 7.73 -5.93 10.67
C SER A 174 8.71 -6.02 9.50
N PHE A 175 9.14 -7.24 9.15
CA PHE A 175 10.16 -7.49 8.13
C PHE A 175 9.59 -8.35 7.00
N LEU A 176 9.99 -8.06 5.76
CA LEU A 176 9.59 -8.83 4.58
C LEU A 176 10.37 -10.14 4.53
N THR A 177 9.74 -11.22 4.99
CA THR A 177 10.37 -12.54 5.11
C THR A 177 9.95 -13.50 3.99
N ASP A 178 8.77 -13.29 3.40
CA ASP A 178 8.19 -14.20 2.41
C ASP A 178 7.21 -13.46 1.47
N TYR A 179 6.71 -14.17 0.47
CA TYR A 179 5.61 -13.74 -0.39
C TYR A 179 4.55 -14.83 -0.46
N SER A 180 3.28 -14.43 -0.35
CA SER A 180 2.18 -15.31 -0.75
C SER A 180 2.10 -15.29 -2.27
N ILE A 181 2.31 -16.41 -2.95
CA ILE A 181 2.33 -16.48 -4.42
C ILE A 181 1.33 -17.53 -4.89
N LEU A 182 0.44 -17.15 -5.80
CA LEU A 182 -0.51 -18.04 -6.44
C LEU A 182 -0.43 -17.91 -7.96
N LYS A 183 -0.23 -19.04 -8.63
CA LYS A 183 -0.34 -19.14 -10.08
C LYS A 183 -1.74 -19.63 -10.45
N LEU A 184 -2.43 -18.86 -11.29
CA LEU A 184 -3.84 -19.06 -11.65
C LEU A 184 -4.03 -18.90 -13.15
N ASN A 185 -5.19 -19.31 -13.66
CA ASN A 185 -5.67 -19.02 -15.01
C ASN A 185 -7.20 -18.90 -15.03
N LYS A 186 -7.78 -18.73 -16.22
CA LYS A 186 -9.23 -18.55 -16.39
C LYS A 186 -10.07 -19.73 -15.93
N SER A 187 -9.54 -20.96 -15.90
CA SER A 187 -10.30 -22.12 -15.41
C SER A 187 -10.47 -22.11 -13.88
N ASN A 188 -9.71 -21.28 -13.16
CA ASN A 188 -9.89 -21.09 -11.73
C ASN A 188 -11.05 -20.15 -11.37
N VAL A 189 -11.71 -19.50 -12.35
CA VAL A 189 -12.85 -18.62 -12.07
C VAL A 189 -13.96 -19.41 -11.36
N GLY A 190 -14.53 -18.81 -10.31
CA GLY A 190 -15.50 -19.42 -9.41
C GLY A 190 -14.91 -20.10 -8.18
N SER A 191 -13.60 -20.39 -8.17
CA SER A 191 -12.92 -21.02 -7.02
C SER A 191 -12.61 -20.04 -5.88
N THR A 192 -12.50 -20.57 -4.67
CA THR A 192 -11.89 -19.87 -3.53
C THR A 192 -10.37 -20.05 -3.56
N ILE A 193 -9.65 -18.94 -3.49
CA ILE A 193 -8.20 -18.84 -3.41
C ILE A 193 -7.80 -18.23 -2.06
N GLU A 194 -6.59 -18.53 -1.58
CA GLU A 194 -6.06 -17.97 -0.33
C GLU A 194 -4.74 -17.23 -0.58
N ILE A 195 -4.72 -15.93 -0.30
CA ILE A 195 -3.53 -15.09 -0.40
C ILE A 195 -3.31 -14.47 0.98
N ASN A 196 -2.11 -14.68 1.54
CA ASN A 196 -1.69 -14.11 2.82
C ASN A 196 -2.67 -14.40 3.97
N GLY A 197 -3.21 -15.63 4.01
CA GLY A 197 -4.17 -16.07 5.03
C GLY A 197 -5.60 -15.54 4.85
N LEU A 198 -5.85 -14.74 3.82
CA LEU A 198 -7.19 -14.24 3.47
C LEU A 198 -7.77 -15.02 2.31
N LYS A 199 -9.04 -15.40 2.44
CA LYS A 199 -9.79 -16.13 1.41
C LYS A 199 -10.55 -15.19 0.50
N TYR A 200 -10.45 -15.46 -0.80
CA TYR A 200 -11.10 -14.70 -1.85
C TYR A 200 -11.76 -15.67 -2.85
N GLN A 201 -12.95 -15.34 -3.32
CA GLN A 201 -13.49 -15.94 -4.52
C GLN A 201 -12.90 -15.24 -5.75
N LEU A 202 -12.35 -16.00 -6.70
CA LEU A 202 -11.99 -15.48 -8.02
C LEU A 202 -13.27 -15.32 -8.85
N VAL A 203 -13.80 -14.10 -8.91
CA VAL A 203 -15.11 -13.82 -9.51
C VAL A 203 -15.02 -13.83 -11.03
N GLU A 204 -14.00 -13.16 -11.58
CA GLU A 204 -13.89 -12.98 -13.01
C GLU A 204 -12.45 -12.68 -13.43
N VAL A 205 -12.09 -13.13 -14.63
CA VAL A 205 -10.84 -12.75 -15.32
C VAL A 205 -11.22 -12.39 -16.76
N TYR A 206 -11.22 -11.09 -17.07
CA TYR A 206 -11.59 -10.59 -18.40
C TYR A 206 -10.62 -9.51 -18.86
N ASN A 207 -10.26 -9.53 -20.15
CA ASN A 207 -9.24 -8.64 -20.73
C ASN A 207 -7.98 -8.60 -19.86
N ASN A 208 -7.63 -7.43 -19.33
CA ASN A 208 -6.50 -7.16 -18.46
C ASN A 208 -6.88 -7.10 -16.96
N LYS A 209 -8.04 -7.60 -16.56
CA LYS A 209 -8.59 -7.45 -15.20
C LYS A 209 -8.76 -8.80 -14.50
N VAL A 210 -8.44 -8.82 -13.20
CA VAL A 210 -8.73 -9.91 -12.26
C VAL A 210 -9.60 -9.36 -11.14
N ILE A 211 -10.73 -10.02 -10.87
CA ILE A 211 -11.71 -9.57 -9.89
C ILE A 211 -11.79 -10.60 -8.77
N LEU A 212 -11.53 -10.15 -7.56
CA LEU A 212 -11.57 -10.94 -6.35
C LEU A 212 -12.68 -10.43 -5.44
N LYS A 213 -13.42 -11.35 -4.81
CA LYS A 213 -14.37 -11.03 -3.74
C LYS A 213 -13.84 -11.63 -2.44
N LYS A 214 -13.64 -10.82 -1.41
CA LYS A 214 -13.28 -11.33 -0.07
C LYS A 214 -14.42 -12.18 0.49
N GLU A 215 -14.08 -13.31 1.11
CA GLU A 215 -15.08 -14.10 1.84
C GLU A 215 -15.52 -13.41 3.13
N ASN A 216 -14.60 -12.68 3.77
CA ASN A 216 -14.86 -11.91 4.98
C ASN A 216 -14.55 -10.43 4.75
N LYS A 217 -15.43 -9.55 5.22
CA LYS A 217 -15.14 -8.12 5.26
C LYS A 217 -13.88 -7.88 6.11
N SER A 218 -12.92 -7.16 5.54
CA SER A 218 -11.66 -6.88 6.21
C SER A 218 -11.17 -5.49 5.82
N THR A 219 -10.71 -4.76 6.84
CA THR A 219 -10.03 -3.47 6.72
C THR A 219 -8.55 -3.61 6.38
N LEU A 220 -8.03 -4.85 6.29
CA LEU A 220 -6.64 -5.08 5.90
C LEU A 220 -6.39 -4.49 4.51
N GLU A 221 -5.34 -3.68 4.45
CA GLU A 221 -4.80 -3.11 3.23
C GLU A 221 -4.39 -4.27 2.29
N ASN A 222 -5.02 -4.37 1.13
CA ASN A 222 -4.74 -5.45 0.18
C ASN A 222 -3.65 -4.95 -0.77
N ASN A 223 -2.46 -5.52 -0.64
CA ASN A 223 -1.31 -5.18 -1.47
C ASN A 223 -1.06 -6.26 -2.54
N ILE A 224 -2.13 -6.96 -2.94
CA ILE A 224 -2.07 -7.98 -3.99
C ILE A 224 -1.57 -7.34 -5.28
N LYS A 225 -0.50 -7.92 -5.82
CA LYS A 225 0.12 -7.57 -7.10
C LYS A 225 -0.20 -8.62 -8.14
N LEU A 226 -0.01 -8.25 -9.40
CA LEU A 226 -0.35 -9.06 -10.57
C LEU A 226 0.85 -9.17 -11.51
N LEU A 227 1.14 -10.38 -11.96
CA LEU A 227 2.04 -10.67 -13.07
C LEU A 227 1.25 -11.32 -14.21
N ILE A 228 1.39 -10.76 -15.42
CA ILE A 228 0.74 -11.23 -16.64
C ILE A 228 1.83 -11.69 -17.61
N PHE A 229 1.61 -12.82 -18.27
CA PHE A 229 2.56 -13.41 -19.19
C PHE A 229 1.99 -13.48 -20.61
N ASN A 230 2.86 -13.29 -21.60
CA ASN A 230 2.52 -13.59 -22.99
C ASN A 230 2.58 -15.11 -23.25
N LYS A 231 2.28 -15.52 -24.49
CA LYS A 231 2.32 -16.92 -24.94
C LYS A 231 3.70 -17.58 -24.81
N ASN A 232 4.77 -16.78 -24.84
CA ASN A 232 6.16 -17.23 -24.69
C ASN A 232 6.61 -17.29 -23.21
N LYS A 233 5.68 -17.08 -22.26
CA LYS A 233 5.96 -17.00 -20.81
C LYS A 233 6.87 -15.83 -20.42
N GLU A 234 6.90 -14.78 -21.23
CA GLU A 234 7.59 -13.53 -20.91
C GLU A 234 6.64 -12.62 -20.13
N LEU A 235 7.19 -11.94 -19.13
CA LEU A 235 6.44 -11.04 -18.26
C LEU A 235 6.12 -9.74 -18.99
N LEU A 236 4.85 -9.32 -18.94
CA LEU A 236 4.39 -8.04 -19.45
C LEU A 236 4.58 -6.96 -18.39
N VAL A 237 5.22 -5.85 -18.73
CA VAL A 237 5.46 -4.73 -17.79
C VAL A 237 5.20 -3.39 -18.46
N TYR A 238 4.84 -2.38 -17.68
CA TYR A 238 4.62 -1.03 -18.20
C TYR A 238 5.93 -0.42 -18.68
N GLU A 239 6.97 -0.48 -17.85
CA GLU A 239 8.32 0.00 -18.11
C GLU A 239 9.37 -1.07 -17.75
N GLU A 240 10.61 -0.90 -18.23
CA GLU A 240 11.69 -1.88 -18.02
C GLU A 240 11.95 -2.17 -16.54
N ASP A 241 11.96 -1.10 -15.74
CA ASP A 241 12.23 -1.13 -14.30
C ASP A 241 11.01 -1.54 -13.46
N SER A 242 9.83 -1.68 -14.07
CA SER A 242 8.62 -2.09 -13.35
C SER A 242 8.77 -3.52 -12.83
N SER A 243 8.52 -3.74 -11.55
CA SER A 243 8.61 -5.06 -10.92
C SER A 243 7.39 -5.96 -11.20
N ASN A 244 6.30 -5.43 -11.74
CA ASN A 244 5.07 -6.18 -11.96
C ASN A 244 4.24 -5.65 -13.13
N SER A 245 3.14 -6.36 -13.41
CA SER A 245 2.23 -6.06 -14.52
C SER A 245 1.03 -5.20 -14.09
N LEU A 246 0.88 -4.87 -12.80
CA LEU A 246 -0.26 -4.14 -12.26
C LEU A 246 -0.15 -2.65 -12.58
N ILE A 247 -1.17 -2.09 -13.24
CA ILE A 247 -1.33 -0.65 -13.42
C ILE A 247 -2.09 -0.05 -12.25
N TYR A 248 -3.16 -0.71 -11.83
CA TYR A 248 -4.08 -0.17 -10.85
C TYR A 248 -4.76 -1.29 -10.06
N SER A 249 -5.04 -1.00 -8.79
CA SER A 249 -5.84 -1.84 -7.90
C SER A 249 -6.90 -0.99 -7.24
N GLN A 250 -8.16 -1.41 -7.34
CA GLN A 250 -9.29 -0.78 -6.67
C GLN A 250 -9.91 -1.74 -5.68
N ALA A 251 -10.09 -1.29 -4.45
CA ALA A 251 -10.96 -1.97 -3.49
C ALA A 251 -12.30 -1.24 -3.44
N CYS A 252 -13.42 -1.96 -3.52
CA CYS A 252 -14.74 -1.34 -3.56
C CYS A 252 -15.83 -2.14 -2.81
N GLY A 253 -16.92 -1.43 -2.50
CA GLY A 253 -18.11 -1.99 -1.88
C GLY A 253 -18.92 -2.84 -2.86
N GLN A 254 -19.85 -3.62 -2.32
CA GLN A 254 -20.67 -4.52 -3.12
C GLN A 254 -21.60 -3.75 -4.06
N GLU A 255 -22.28 -2.74 -3.54
CA GLU A 255 -23.28 -1.94 -4.26
C GLU A 255 -22.64 -1.22 -5.45
N TYR A 256 -21.48 -0.58 -5.23
CA TYR A 256 -20.70 0.03 -6.30
C TYR A 256 -20.27 -1.00 -7.35
N PHE A 257 -19.69 -2.13 -6.92
CA PHE A 257 -19.23 -3.17 -7.85
C PHE A 257 -20.38 -3.76 -8.69
N ASP A 258 -21.49 -4.11 -8.05
CA ASP A 258 -22.67 -4.66 -8.70
C ASP A 258 -23.27 -3.68 -9.71
N PHE A 259 -23.25 -2.38 -9.41
CA PHE A 259 -23.70 -1.35 -10.35
C PHE A 259 -22.78 -1.27 -11.58
N ILE A 260 -21.46 -1.09 -11.37
CA ILE A 260 -20.53 -0.86 -12.48
C ILE A 260 -20.30 -2.12 -13.33
N SER A 261 -20.54 -3.31 -12.80
CA SER A 261 -20.39 -4.57 -13.54
C SER A 261 -21.57 -4.87 -14.45
N LYS A 262 -22.78 -4.42 -14.08
CA LYS A 262 -24.02 -4.67 -14.82
C LYS A 262 -24.35 -3.58 -15.83
N ASN A 263 -23.90 -2.35 -15.58
CA ASN A 263 -24.28 -1.19 -16.39
C ASN A 263 -23.08 -0.69 -17.20
N LYS A 264 -23.12 -0.83 -18.53
CA LYS A 264 -22.02 -0.38 -19.39
C LYS A 264 -22.07 1.10 -19.73
N ASN A 265 -23.27 1.62 -19.95
CA ASN A 265 -23.51 2.99 -20.40
C ASN A 265 -24.54 3.62 -19.46
N TYR A 266 -24.08 4.43 -18.52
CA TYR A 266 -24.93 5.18 -17.60
C TYR A 266 -24.45 6.63 -17.54
N THR A 267 -25.39 7.52 -17.31
CA THR A 267 -25.16 8.95 -17.09
C THR A 267 -24.75 9.21 -15.64
N PHE A 268 -24.22 10.41 -15.38
CA PHE A 268 -23.90 10.83 -14.03
C PHE A 268 -25.13 10.88 -13.11
N GLU A 269 -26.28 11.28 -13.65
CA GLU A 269 -27.53 11.33 -12.89
C GLU A 269 -28.07 9.94 -12.53
N GLU A 270 -27.90 8.95 -13.41
CA GLU A 270 -28.23 7.55 -13.08
C GLU A 270 -27.29 6.99 -12.01
N TYR A 271 -26.00 7.28 -12.13
CA TYR A 271 -25.00 6.91 -11.12
C TYR A 271 -25.33 7.51 -9.75
N LYS A 272 -25.68 8.81 -9.68
CA LYS A 272 -26.10 9.51 -8.45
C LYS A 272 -27.39 8.97 -7.83
N LYS A 273 -28.33 8.51 -8.66
CA LYS A 273 -29.60 7.95 -8.18
C LYS A 273 -29.43 6.57 -7.55
N GLN A 274 -28.44 5.81 -7.99
CA GLN A 274 -28.24 4.42 -7.59
C GLN A 274 -27.18 4.26 -6.51
N LEU A 275 -26.24 5.20 -6.40
CA LEU A 275 -25.12 5.12 -5.46
C LEU A 275 -25.04 6.36 -4.59
N SER A 276 -24.74 6.15 -3.32
CA SER A 276 -24.35 7.19 -2.38
C SER A 276 -22.82 7.24 -2.24
N LEU A 277 -22.30 8.34 -1.70
CA LEU A 277 -20.86 8.44 -1.45
C LEU A 277 -20.36 7.35 -0.49
N LYS A 278 -21.21 6.87 0.42
CA LYS A 278 -20.88 5.79 1.36
C LYS A 278 -20.70 4.44 0.65
N ASP A 279 -21.45 4.20 -0.42
CA ASP A 279 -21.35 2.96 -1.22
C ASP A 279 -20.03 2.92 -2.02
N ILE A 280 -19.51 4.10 -2.36
CA ILE A 280 -18.29 4.29 -3.15
C ILE A 280 -17.06 4.31 -2.24
N VAL A 281 -17.10 5.13 -1.18
CA VAL A 281 -16.00 5.33 -0.23
C VAL A 281 -16.28 4.47 1.00
N THR A 282 -16.19 3.15 0.84
CA THR A 282 -16.33 2.21 1.95
C THR A 282 -14.97 1.90 2.59
N LYS A 283 -14.94 1.87 3.93
CA LYS A 283 -13.79 1.32 4.68
C LYS A 283 -13.75 -0.21 4.64
N GLU A 284 -14.89 -0.85 4.40
CA GLU A 284 -15.05 -2.29 4.29
C GLU A 284 -15.23 -2.69 2.83
N SER A 285 -14.12 -2.74 2.09
CA SER A 285 -14.13 -3.22 0.72
C SER A 285 -14.40 -4.72 0.67
N LEU A 286 -15.34 -5.14 -0.18
CA LEU A 286 -15.66 -6.54 -0.42
C LEU A 286 -15.01 -7.05 -1.70
N PHE A 287 -14.93 -6.20 -2.73
CA PHE A 287 -14.34 -6.55 -4.03
C PHE A 287 -12.98 -5.87 -4.22
N ILE A 288 -12.11 -6.54 -4.97
CA ILE A 288 -10.82 -6.03 -5.42
C ILE A 288 -10.75 -6.23 -6.94
N VAL A 289 -10.52 -5.14 -7.67
CA VAL A 289 -10.31 -5.15 -9.12
C VAL A 289 -8.84 -4.84 -9.36
N LEU A 290 -8.10 -5.82 -9.87
CA LEU A 290 -6.70 -5.69 -10.27
C LEU A 290 -6.64 -5.51 -11.79
N GLN A 291 -6.08 -4.40 -12.26
CA GLN A 291 -5.94 -4.09 -13.67
C GLN A 291 -4.46 -4.12 -14.07
N GLY A 292 -4.12 -4.96 -15.03
CA GLY A 292 -2.78 -5.07 -15.57
C GLY A 292 -2.55 -4.32 -16.87
N VAL A 293 -1.29 -4.34 -17.31
CA VAL A 293 -0.80 -3.64 -18.52
C VAL A 293 -1.30 -4.25 -19.83
N GLY A 294 -1.66 -5.53 -19.84
CA GLY A 294 -2.01 -6.28 -21.04
C GLY A 294 -3.03 -7.38 -20.75
N ASP A 295 -3.53 -8.03 -21.80
CA ASP A 295 -4.58 -9.04 -21.65
C ASP A 295 -4.06 -10.31 -20.97
N ILE A 296 -4.91 -10.90 -20.16
CA ILE A 296 -4.70 -12.18 -19.49
C ILE A 296 -5.20 -13.27 -20.42
N GLU A 297 -4.31 -13.75 -21.27
CA GLU A 297 -4.62 -14.84 -22.22
C GLU A 297 -4.35 -16.23 -21.63
N ASN A 298 -3.38 -16.33 -20.73
CA ASN A 298 -2.87 -17.60 -20.19
C ASN A 298 -2.86 -17.57 -18.64
N ASP A 299 -1.92 -18.31 -18.05
CA ASP A 299 -1.62 -18.22 -16.64
C ASP A 299 -1.19 -16.79 -16.24
N PHE A 300 -1.58 -16.39 -15.03
CA PHE A 300 -1.14 -15.17 -14.36
C PHE A 300 -0.73 -15.51 -12.92
N ILE A 301 0.01 -14.61 -12.27
CA ILE A 301 0.40 -14.77 -10.87
C ILE A 301 -0.19 -13.63 -10.06
N LEU A 302 -0.87 -13.99 -8.98
CA LEU A 302 -1.20 -13.07 -7.89
C LEU A 302 -0.16 -13.25 -6.79
N TYR A 303 0.34 -12.16 -6.25
CA TYR A 303 1.26 -12.26 -5.12
C TYR A 303 1.15 -11.10 -4.15
N GLU A 304 1.48 -11.32 -2.89
CA GLU A 304 1.48 -10.30 -1.85
C GLU A 304 2.72 -10.46 -0.93
N PRO A 305 3.43 -9.37 -0.60
CA PRO A 305 4.53 -9.42 0.36
C PRO A 305 4.03 -9.80 1.77
N LYS A 306 4.69 -10.76 2.42
CA LYS A 306 4.42 -11.16 3.80
C LYS A 306 5.42 -10.51 4.75
N TYR A 307 4.91 -9.58 5.54
CA TYR A 307 5.68 -8.95 6.61
C TYR A 307 5.45 -9.70 7.92
N GLU A 308 6.42 -10.51 8.31
CA GLU A 308 6.39 -11.32 9.53
C GLU A 308 7.39 -10.79 10.57
N LEU A 309 7.53 -11.50 11.68
CA LEU A 309 8.35 -11.09 12.84
C LEU A 309 7.99 -9.67 13.31
N LYS A 310 6.77 -9.56 13.83
CA LYS A 310 6.18 -8.30 14.25
C LYS A 310 6.63 -7.92 15.66
N LYS A 311 7.02 -6.66 15.83
CA LYS A 311 7.31 -6.05 17.13
C LYS A 311 6.47 -4.80 17.31
N GLN A 312 5.59 -4.83 18.31
CA GLN A 312 4.92 -3.63 18.80
C GLN A 312 5.71 -2.99 19.94
N PHE A 313 5.77 -1.66 19.96
CA PHE A 313 6.45 -0.89 21.00
C PHE A 313 5.93 0.55 21.07
N ASP A 314 6.01 1.14 22.25
CA ASP A 314 5.62 2.53 22.49
C ASP A 314 6.83 3.45 22.54
N VAL A 315 6.74 4.58 21.85
CA VAL A 315 7.75 5.64 21.92
C VAL A 315 7.15 6.85 22.61
N LYS A 316 7.78 7.30 23.68
CA LYS A 316 7.38 8.50 24.41
C LYS A 316 7.99 9.73 23.77
N LEU A 317 7.19 10.78 23.65
CA LEU A 317 7.70 12.09 23.27
C LEU A 317 8.58 12.63 24.41
N LYS A 318 9.84 12.95 24.12
CA LYS A 318 10.71 13.61 25.10
C LYS A 318 10.21 15.06 25.26
N GLY A 319 9.80 15.40 26.48
CA GLY A 319 9.24 16.71 26.82
C GLY A 319 10.28 17.81 26.94
#